data_AF-A0A496XJ43-F1
#
_entry.id   AF-A0A496XJ43-F1
#
_cell.length_a   1.000
_cell.length_b   1.000
_cell.length_c   1.000
_cell.angle_alpha   90.00
_cell.angle_beta   90.00
_cell.angle_gamma   90.00
#
_symmetry.space_group_name_H-M   'P 1'
#
loop_
_entity.id
_entity.type
_entity.pdbx_description
1 polymer ?
#
loop_
_entity_poly.entity_id
_entity_poly.type
_entity_poly.pdbx_seq_one_letter_code
_entity_poly.pdbx_strand_id
1 'polypeptide(L)'
;MKTLTAELSKRWSEMFAALAGGGDVPPALRLRTEGMMEAAALLGIATENELLLAMDERYQCAFGRDIAEDFGEDWRDFYPFPQIPAMGMRAPVYPSTND
;
A
#
# COMPACT_ATOMS: atom_id res chain seq x y z
N MET A 1 -9.71 -14.74 13.35
CA MET A 1 -8.79 -13.64 13.69
C MET A 1 -7.45 -13.74 12.97
N LYS A 2 -6.63 -14.79 13.16
CA LYS A 2 -5.40 -15.02 12.36
C LYS A 2 -5.63 -15.01 10.83
N THR A 3 -6.84 -15.37 10.39
CA THR A 3 -7.24 -15.36 8.98
C THR A 3 -7.33 -13.96 8.37
N LEU A 4 -7.75 -12.94 9.13
CA LEU A 4 -7.95 -11.60 8.59
C LEU A 4 -6.62 -10.91 8.33
N THR A 5 -5.70 -10.96 9.29
CA THR A 5 -4.34 -10.40 9.15
C THR A 5 -3.53 -11.13 8.07
N ALA A 6 -3.70 -12.45 7.95
CA ALA A 6 -3.10 -13.22 6.87
C ALA A 6 -3.65 -12.80 5.48
N GLU A 7 -4.96 -12.60 5.35
CA GLU A 7 -5.56 -12.15 4.11
C GLU A 7 -5.15 -10.71 3.77
N LEU A 8 -5.05 -9.81 4.75
CA LEU A 8 -4.51 -8.45 4.56
C LEU A 8 -3.07 -8.51 4.03
N SER A 9 -2.20 -9.31 4.67
CA SER A 9 -0.81 -9.50 4.25
C SER A 9 -0.70 -10.00 2.81
N LYS A 10 -1.53 -10.98 2.44
CA LYS A 10 -1.61 -11.50 1.06
C LYS A 10 -2.03 -10.41 0.07
N ARG A 11 -3.09 -9.67 0.38
CA ARG A 11 -3.63 -8.62 -0.51
C ARG A 11 -2.65 -7.47 -0.71
N TRP A 12 -2.00 -7.00 0.34
CA TRP A 12 -0.93 -5.99 0.22
C TRP A 12 0.19 -6.49 -0.68
N SER A 13 0.63 -7.74 -0.50
CA SER A 13 1.67 -8.35 -1.33
C SER A 13 1.27 -8.40 -2.81
N GLU A 14 0.02 -8.80 -3.11
CA GLU A 14 -0.51 -8.81 -4.49
C GLU A 14 -0.56 -7.41 -5.10
N MET A 15 -1.04 -6.41 -4.35
CA MET A 15 -1.13 -5.03 -4.82
C MET A 15 0.25 -4.43 -5.09
N PHE A 16 1.16 -4.53 -4.12
CA PHE A 16 2.47 -3.92 -4.24
C PHE A 16 3.36 -4.63 -5.26
N ALA A 17 3.23 -5.96 -5.41
CA ALA A 17 3.90 -6.68 -6.50
C ALA A 17 3.41 -6.22 -7.88
N ALA A 18 2.10 -5.98 -8.05
CA ALA A 18 1.55 -5.46 -9.29
C ALA A 18 2.08 -4.05 -9.61
N LEU A 19 2.11 -3.15 -8.62
CA LEU A 19 2.62 -1.79 -8.78
C LEU A 19 4.14 -1.75 -9.05
N ALA A 20 4.92 -2.56 -8.33
CA ALA A 20 6.36 -2.68 -8.56
C ALA A 20 6.68 -3.21 -9.96
N GLY A 21 5.80 -4.07 -10.50
CA GLY A 21 5.87 -4.55 -11.89
C GLY A 21 5.43 -3.53 -12.95
N GLY A 22 5.05 -2.31 -12.57
CA GLY A 22 4.52 -1.29 -13.49
C GLY A 22 3.06 -1.54 -13.93
N GLY A 23 2.36 -2.45 -13.26
CA GLY A 23 0.94 -2.69 -13.43
C GLY A 23 0.08 -1.69 -12.65
N ASP A 24 -1.21 -1.99 -12.58
CA ASP A 24 -2.20 -1.20 -11.84
C ASP A 24 -2.91 -2.07 -10.79
N VAL A 25 -3.48 -1.44 -9.77
CA VAL A 25 -4.25 -2.10 -8.72
C VAL A 25 -5.74 -1.91 -8.99
N PRO A 26 -6.52 -3.00 -9.16
CA PRO A 26 -7.96 -2.89 -9.33
C PRO A 26 -8.61 -2.11 -8.15
N PRO A 27 -9.43 -1.08 -8.41
CA PRO A 27 -10.02 -0.27 -7.33
C PRO A 27 -10.78 -1.09 -6.30
N ALA A 28 -11.48 -2.15 -6.74
CA ALA A 28 -12.21 -3.04 -5.84
C ALA A 28 -11.31 -3.84 -4.90
N LEU A 29 -10.08 -4.19 -5.34
CA LEU A 29 -9.12 -4.87 -4.47
C LEU A 29 -8.62 -3.92 -3.40
N ARG A 30 -8.22 -2.70 -3.78
CA ARG A 30 -7.76 -1.65 -2.85
C ARG A 30 -8.82 -1.31 -1.82
N LEU A 31 -10.00 -0.87 -2.26
CA LEU A 31 -11.09 -0.41 -1.37
C LEU A 31 -11.56 -1.51 -0.41
N ARG A 32 -11.60 -2.78 -0.85
CA ARG A 32 -11.93 -3.89 0.04
C ARG A 32 -10.85 -4.13 1.09
N THR A 33 -9.59 -3.96 0.72
CA THR A 33 -8.46 -4.13 1.65
C THR A 33 -8.44 -3.00 2.69
N GLU A 34 -8.67 -1.76 2.27
CA GLU A 34 -8.83 -0.60 3.16
C GLU A 34 -9.98 -0.82 4.16
N GLY A 35 -11.15 -1.27 3.69
CA GLY A 35 -12.27 -1.59 4.59
C GLY A 35 -11.97 -2.77 5.55
N MET A 36 -11.13 -3.73 5.14
CA MET A 36 -10.69 -4.81 6.04
C MET A 36 -9.70 -4.33 7.10
N MET A 37 -8.85 -3.36 6.77
CA MET A 37 -7.96 -2.70 7.74
C MET A 37 -8.78 -1.98 8.80
N GLU A 38 -9.75 -1.17 8.38
CA GLU A 38 -10.66 -0.48 9.28
C GLU A 38 -11.43 -1.45 10.17
N ALA A 39 -11.98 -2.53 9.60
CA ALA A 39 -12.67 -3.56 10.38
C ALA A 39 -11.75 -4.26 11.40
N ALA A 40 -10.49 -4.52 11.06
CA ALA A 40 -9.52 -5.09 11.98
C ALA A 40 -9.24 -4.17 13.18
N ALA A 41 -9.13 -2.86 12.93
CA ALA A 41 -8.97 -1.85 13.98
C ALA A 41 -10.22 -1.73 14.87
N LEU A 42 -11.40 -1.58 14.26
CA LEU A 42 -12.67 -1.43 14.97
C LEU A 42 -13.01 -2.64 15.87
N LEU A 43 -12.62 -3.84 15.45
CA LEU A 43 -12.85 -5.08 16.20
C LEU A 43 -11.74 -5.39 17.21
N GLY A 44 -10.72 -4.52 17.34
CA GLY A 44 -9.59 -4.73 18.26
C GLY A 44 -8.71 -5.93 17.89
N ILE A 45 -8.68 -6.33 16.61
CA ILE A 45 -7.85 -7.44 16.11
C ILE A 45 -6.39 -6.99 15.98
N ALA A 46 -6.17 -5.74 15.57
CA ALA A 46 -4.88 -5.08 15.48
C ALA A 46 -5.10 -3.57 15.64
N THR A 47 -4.11 -2.85 16.12
CA THR A 47 -4.10 -1.38 16.13
C THR A 47 -3.80 -0.83 14.72
N GLU A 48 -4.16 0.43 14.48
CA GLU A 48 -3.83 1.11 13.22
C GLU A 48 -2.32 1.08 12.95
N ASN A 49 -1.49 1.36 13.96
CA ASN A 49 -0.03 1.32 13.83
C ASN A 49 0.49 -0.08 13.47
N GLU A 50 -0.04 -1.14 14.07
CA GLU A 50 0.35 -2.51 13.71
C GLU A 50 0.00 -2.85 12.26
N LEU A 51 -1.16 -2.39 11.77
CA LEU A 51 -1.59 -2.59 10.39
C LEU A 51 -0.72 -1.78 9.41
N LEU A 52 -0.41 -0.54 9.75
CA LEU A 52 0.46 0.33 8.95
C LEU A 52 1.88 -0.24 8.85
N LEU A 53 2.47 -0.70 9.96
CA LEU A 53 3.78 -1.35 9.96
C LEU A 53 3.78 -2.64 9.14
N ALA A 54 2.76 -3.49 9.30
CA ALA A 54 2.65 -4.72 8.52
C ALA A 54 2.47 -4.47 7.02
N MET A 55 1.75 -3.41 6.65
CA MET A 55 1.60 -2.97 5.26
C MET A 55 2.94 -2.46 4.70
N ASP A 56 3.65 -1.63 5.45
CA ASP A 56 4.95 -1.08 5.06
C ASP A 56 6.01 -2.19 4.86
N GLU A 57 6.02 -3.22 5.71
CA GLU A 57 6.85 -4.41 5.49
C GLU A 57 6.54 -5.11 4.15
N ARG A 58 5.25 -5.20 3.75
CA ARG A 58 4.88 -5.79 2.45
C ARG A 58 5.27 -4.88 1.30
N TYR A 59 5.21 -3.57 1.49
CA TYR A 59 5.68 -2.58 0.53
C TYR A 59 7.19 -2.73 0.32
N GLN A 60 7.96 -2.75 1.40
CA GLN A 60 9.41 -2.94 1.37
C GLN A 60 9.82 -4.25 0.70
N CYS A 61 9.06 -5.33 0.91
CA CYS A 61 9.31 -6.59 0.22
C CYS A 61 9.13 -6.49 -1.31
N ALA A 62 8.24 -5.63 -1.80
CA ALA A 62 7.98 -5.45 -3.23
C ALA A 62 8.89 -4.41 -3.89
N PHE A 63 9.17 -3.30 -3.20
CA PHE A 63 9.90 -2.15 -3.74
C PHE A 63 11.37 -2.07 -3.29
N GLY A 64 11.76 -2.81 -2.25
CA GLY A 64 13.11 -2.79 -1.68
C GLY A 64 13.42 -1.59 -0.78
N ARG A 65 12.41 -0.77 -0.48
CA ARG A 65 12.45 0.48 0.30
C ARG A 65 11.11 0.69 0.98
N ASP A 66 11.08 1.46 2.06
CA ASP A 66 9.82 1.72 2.79
C ASP A 66 8.94 2.78 2.07
N ILE A 67 7.71 2.96 2.56
CA ILE A 67 6.77 3.94 2.01
C ILE A 67 7.27 5.37 2.21
N ALA A 68 7.95 5.66 3.33
CA ALA A 68 8.45 7.00 3.62
C ALA A 68 9.57 7.41 2.66
N GLU A 69 10.38 6.47 2.18
CA GLU A 69 11.40 6.71 1.15
C GLU A 69 10.79 7.17 -0.19
N ASP A 70 9.59 6.68 -0.55
CA ASP A 70 8.92 7.06 -1.80
C ASP A 70 7.98 8.27 -1.67
N PHE A 71 7.36 8.48 -0.50
CA PHE A 71 6.32 9.50 -0.30
C PHE A 71 6.66 10.57 0.76
N GLY A 72 7.81 10.45 1.41
CA GLY A 72 8.26 11.32 2.52
C GLY A 72 7.75 10.86 3.89
N GLU A 73 8.36 11.34 4.96
CA GLU A 73 7.99 11.00 6.35
C GLU A 73 6.51 11.33 6.68
N ASP A 74 5.99 12.41 6.09
CA ASP A 74 4.62 12.89 6.30
C ASP A 74 3.61 12.24 5.33
N TRP A 75 3.94 11.12 4.68
CA TRP A 75 3.08 10.48 3.69
C TRP A 75 1.67 10.16 4.21
N ARG A 76 1.53 9.96 5.52
CA ARG A 76 0.27 9.66 6.21
C ARG A 76 -0.72 10.83 6.17
N ASP A 77 -0.25 12.06 5.95
CA ASP A 77 -1.13 13.22 5.79
C ASP A 77 -1.88 13.18 4.45
N PHE A 78 -1.30 12.52 3.45
CA PHE A 78 -1.88 12.35 2.12
C PHE A 78 -2.66 11.03 1.97
N TYR A 79 -2.26 10.01 2.73
CA TYR A 79 -2.91 8.70 2.79
C TYR A 79 -3.26 8.34 4.24
N PRO A 80 -4.25 9.02 4.84
CA PRO A 80 -4.65 8.74 6.21
C PRO A 80 -5.21 7.32 6.31
N PHE A 81 -4.95 6.64 7.43
CA PHE A 81 -5.51 5.32 7.70
C PHE A 81 -7.05 5.33 7.47
N PRO A 82 -7.63 4.34 6.77
CA PRO A 82 -7.02 3.08 6.28
C PRO A 82 -6.49 3.13 4.84
N GLN A 83 -6.29 4.31 4.24
CA GLN A 83 -5.95 4.42 2.83
C GLN A 83 -4.58 3.80 2.50
N ILE A 84 -4.53 3.10 1.37
CA ILE A 84 -3.31 2.45 0.88
C ILE A 84 -2.69 3.33 -0.22
N PRO A 85 -1.40 3.70 -0.12
CA PRO A 85 -0.69 4.46 -1.16
C PRO A 85 -0.44 3.58 -2.39
N ALA A 86 -1.47 3.41 -3.21
CA ALA A 86 -1.46 2.58 -4.41
C ALA A 86 -1.13 3.39 -5.68
N MET A 87 -0.03 4.14 -5.65
CA MET A 87 0.41 4.92 -6.81
C MET A 87 1.41 4.09 -7.63
N GLY A 88 1.17 3.96 -8.93
CA GLY A 88 2.14 3.36 -9.85
C GLY A 88 3.38 4.26 -10.00
N MET A 89 4.53 3.65 -10.30
CA MET A 89 5.72 4.43 -10.64
C MET A 89 5.43 5.34 -11.83
N ARG A 90 5.92 6.59 -11.75
CA ARG A 90 5.76 7.55 -12.84
C ARG A 90 6.43 7.00 -14.09
N ALA A 91 5.69 6.86 -15.18
CA ALA A 91 6.25 6.44 -16.45
C ALA A 91 7.37 7.41 -16.89
N PRO A 92 8.49 6.90 -17.46
CA PRO A 92 9.56 7.75 -17.95
C PRO A 92 9.02 8.66 -19.05
N VAL A 93 9.10 9.98 -18.82
CA VAL A 93 8.72 10.98 -19.81
C VAL A 93 9.96 11.29 -20.64
N TYR A 94 9.95 10.88 -21.91
CA TYR A 94 10.97 11.32 -22.86
C TYR A 94 10.57 12.66 -23.47
N PRO A 95 11.44 13.69 -23.45
CA PRO A 95 11.15 14.96 -24.11
C PRO A 95 10.98 14.73 -25.61
N SER A 96 9.90 15.27 -26.19
CA SER A 96 9.60 15.15 -27.62
C SER A 96 10.31 16.20 -28.48
N THR A 97 11.12 17.07 -27.88
CA THR A 97 11.90 18.11 -28.53
C THR A 97 13.32 18.08 -27.97
N ASN A 98 14.32 18.11 -28.86
CA ASN A 98 15.70 18.40 -28.49
C ASN A 98 15.80 19.90 -28.21
N ASP A 99 16.51 20.30 -27.14
CA ASP A 99 16.94 21.69 -26.91
C ASP A 99 17.75 22.24 -28.10
#